data_AF-A0A919XRR9-F1
#
_entry.id   AF-A0A919XRR9-F1
#
_cell.length_a   1.000
_cell.length_b   1.000
_cell.length_c   1.000
_cell.angle_alpha   90.00
_cell.angle_beta   90.00
_cell.angle_gamma   90.00
#
_symmetry.space_group_name_H-M   'P 1'
#
loop_
_entity.id
_entity.type
_entity.pdbx_description
1 polymer ?
#
loop_
_entity_poly.entity_id
_entity_poly.type
_entity_poly.pdbx_seq_one_letter_code
_entity_poly.pdbx_strand_id
1 'polypeptide(L)'
;MRKLVADRGLRIEVRSAGVAASTGASMSRHAEAVLRDKGIADEFTSTQLHSEQVEWADLILTLTESHKRHIQFAFPTSLDKVYTLKEYVSDGSSSAESYDISDPYGGSRDDYDRTAEEIAAALDKLADKLDGQA
;
A
#
# COMPACT_ATOMS: atom_id res chain seq x y z
N MET A 1 6.15 5.00 -0.87
CA MET A 1 5.32 6.10 -0.34
C MET A 1 6.09 7.05 0.57
N ARG A 2 6.70 6.61 1.70
CA ARG A 2 7.49 7.52 2.58
C ARG A 2 8.51 8.39 1.84
N LYS A 3 9.34 7.77 1.01
CA LYS A 3 10.28 8.45 0.13
C LYS A 3 9.59 9.50 -0.76
N LEU A 4 8.51 9.10 -1.43
CA LEU A 4 7.73 9.97 -2.32
C LEU A 4 7.15 11.19 -1.58
N VAL A 5 6.55 10.97 -0.40
CA VAL A 5 6.04 12.05 0.46
C VAL A 5 7.16 13.03 0.84
N ALA A 6 8.34 12.52 1.20
CA ALA A 6 9.50 13.35 1.52
C ALA A 6 10.01 14.13 0.29
N ASP A 7 10.12 13.47 -0.86
CA ASP A 7 10.59 14.06 -2.12
C ASP A 7 9.66 15.19 -2.60
N ARG A 8 8.34 15.05 -2.34
CA ARG A 8 7.33 16.08 -2.67
C ARG A 8 7.08 17.10 -1.55
N GLY A 9 7.70 16.95 -0.38
CA GLY A 9 7.50 17.87 0.74
C GLY A 9 6.10 17.84 1.36
N LEU A 10 5.35 16.73 1.18
CA LEU A 10 4.01 16.57 1.71
C LEU A 10 4.05 16.33 3.22
N ARG A 11 3.16 16.98 3.98
CA ARG A 11 3.05 16.80 5.44
C ARG A 11 2.15 15.62 5.78
N ILE A 12 2.57 14.42 5.40
CA ILE A 12 1.80 13.18 5.57
C ILE A 12 2.67 12.17 6.33
N GLU A 13 2.09 11.54 7.35
CA GLU A 13 2.74 10.42 8.02
C GLU A 13 2.27 9.09 7.38
N VAL A 14 3.19 8.15 7.19
CA VAL A 14 2.90 6.89 6.47
C VAL A 14 3.32 5.68 7.31
N ARG A 15 2.36 4.79 7.55
CA ARG A 15 2.54 3.51 8.23
C ARG A 15 2.02 2.36 7.37
N SER A 16 2.51 1.15 7.62
CA SER A 16 2.09 -0.08 6.94
C SER A 16 1.78 -1.16 7.96
N ALA A 17 0.73 -1.93 7.74
CA ALA A 17 0.36 -3.08 8.55
C ALA A 17 -0.23 -4.20 7.68
N GLY A 18 -0.02 -5.46 8.06
CA GLY A 18 -0.57 -6.61 7.37
C GLY A 18 -1.76 -7.22 8.10
N VAL A 19 -2.80 -7.60 7.36
CA VAL A 19 -4.00 -8.28 7.91
C VAL A 19 -3.70 -9.70 8.42
N ALA A 20 -2.70 -10.37 7.84
CA ALA A 20 -2.23 -11.70 8.22
C ALA A 20 -0.72 -11.73 8.51
N ALA A 21 -0.15 -10.57 8.84
CA ALA A 21 1.27 -10.43 9.10
C ALA A 21 1.67 -11.12 10.41
N SER A 22 2.68 -11.98 10.36
CA SER A 22 3.44 -12.35 11.55
C SER A 22 4.34 -11.17 11.93
N THR A 23 4.08 -10.56 13.08
CA THR A 23 4.90 -9.45 13.61
C THR A 23 6.36 -9.87 13.70
N GLY A 24 7.27 -9.02 13.21
CA GLY A 24 8.71 -9.28 13.25
C GLY A 24 9.27 -10.06 12.06
N ALA A 25 8.43 -10.54 11.13
CA ALA A 25 8.92 -11.17 9.91
C ALA A 25 9.73 -10.19 9.06
N SER A 26 10.90 -10.61 8.61
CA SER A 26 11.73 -9.88 7.66
C SER A 26 11.10 -9.88 6.28
N MET A 27 11.39 -8.84 5.51
CA MET A 27 10.99 -8.75 4.10
C MET A 27 11.60 -9.89 3.28
N SER A 28 10.88 -10.37 2.27
CA SER A 28 11.43 -11.36 1.33
C SER A 28 12.65 -10.79 0.59
N ARG A 29 13.65 -11.63 0.29
CA ARG A 29 14.87 -11.23 -0.44
C ARG A 29 14.58 -10.53 -1.78
N HIS A 30 13.51 -10.91 -2.47
CA HIS A 30 13.15 -10.34 -3.76
C HIS A 30 12.61 -8.93 -3.58
N ALA A 31 11.67 -8.72 -2.64
CA ALA A 31 11.20 -7.38 -2.28
C ALA A 31 12.34 -6.47 -1.79
N GLU A 32 13.26 -6.99 -0.97
CA GLU A 32 14.42 -6.22 -0.51
C GLU A 32 15.30 -5.76 -1.68
N ALA A 33 15.59 -6.65 -2.64
CA ALA A 33 16.37 -6.31 -3.82
C ALA A 33 15.68 -5.26 -4.69
N VAL A 34 14.36 -5.36 -4.89
CA VAL A 34 13.58 -4.36 -5.64
C VAL A 34 13.64 -2.97 -4.98
N LEU A 35 13.51 -2.92 -3.65
CA LEU A 35 13.60 -1.64 -2.92
C LEU A 35 15.00 -1.05 -2.98
N ARG A 36 16.04 -1.90 -2.88
CA ARG A 36 17.43 -1.50 -3.00
C ARG A 36 17.74 -0.90 -4.37
N ASP A 37 17.24 -1.50 -5.44
CA ASP A 37 17.40 -1.01 -6.81
C ASP A 37 16.71 0.37 -7.00
N LYS A 38 15.65 0.64 -6.23
CA LYS A 38 14.97 1.94 -6.17
C LYS A 38 15.61 2.93 -5.18
N GLY A 39 16.75 2.58 -4.58
CA GLY A 39 17.47 3.40 -3.61
C GLY A 39 16.66 3.65 -2.33
N ILE A 40 15.93 2.62 -1.86
CA ILE A 40 15.21 2.61 -0.58
C ILE A 40 15.97 1.64 0.34
N ALA A 41 16.53 2.18 1.42
CA ALA A 41 17.38 1.43 2.36
C ALA A 41 16.79 1.35 3.77
N ASP A 42 15.52 1.74 3.94
CA ASP A 42 14.81 1.64 5.21
C ASP A 42 14.73 0.18 5.69
N GLU A 43 14.88 -0.02 7.00
CA GLU A 43 14.56 -1.31 7.62
C GLU A 43 13.04 -1.45 7.75
N PHE A 44 12.51 -2.51 7.14
CA PHE A 44 11.09 -2.83 7.20
C PHE A 44 10.87 -4.01 8.13
N THR A 45 10.05 -3.81 9.15
CA THR A 45 9.55 -4.89 10.01
C THR A 45 8.07 -5.06 9.81
N SER A 46 7.65 -6.30 9.57
CA SER A 46 6.24 -6.65 9.48
C SER A 46 5.51 -6.29 10.77
N THR A 47 4.42 -5.54 10.64
CA THR A 47 3.54 -5.12 11.74
C THR A 47 2.15 -5.68 11.49
N GLN A 48 1.58 -6.38 12.47
CA GLN A 48 0.20 -6.86 12.39
C GLN A 48 -0.79 -5.70 12.54
N LEU A 49 -1.90 -5.76 11.80
CA LEU A 49 -2.97 -4.78 11.92
C LEU A 49 -3.74 -4.96 13.23
N HIS A 50 -3.81 -3.90 14.05
CA HIS A 50 -4.64 -3.78 15.23
C HIS A 50 -5.50 -2.52 15.18
N SER A 51 -6.41 -2.37 16.14
CA SER A 51 -7.30 -1.20 16.23
C SER A 51 -6.55 0.12 16.30
N GLU A 52 -5.38 0.15 16.96
CA GLU A 52 -4.57 1.37 17.10
C GLU A 52 -4.15 1.96 15.74
N GLN A 53 -3.72 1.13 14.79
CA GLN A 53 -3.35 1.62 13.46
C GLN A 53 -4.58 2.10 12.68
N VAL A 54 -5.71 1.42 12.87
CA VAL A 54 -6.97 1.79 12.23
C VAL A 54 -7.49 3.12 12.77
N GLU A 55 -7.48 3.32 14.09
CA GLU A 55 -7.91 4.56 14.75
C GLU A 55 -7.00 5.74 14.39
N TRP A 56 -5.69 5.53 14.34
CA TRP A 56 -4.70 6.56 14.00
C TRP A 56 -4.84 7.08 12.55
N ALA A 57 -5.21 6.22 11.61
CA ALA A 57 -5.20 6.57 10.19
C ALA A 57 -6.40 7.44 9.79
N ASP A 58 -6.14 8.53 9.06
CA ASP A 58 -7.17 9.29 8.35
C ASP A 58 -7.62 8.59 7.05
N LEU A 59 -6.72 7.79 6.46
CA LEU A 59 -6.93 7.04 5.23
C LEU A 59 -6.19 5.70 5.30
N ILE A 60 -6.89 4.61 4.96
CA ILE A 60 -6.36 3.25 4.92
C ILE A 60 -6.44 2.74 3.49
N LEU A 61 -5.28 2.44 2.90
CA LEU A 61 -5.17 1.92 1.53
C LEU A 61 -4.72 0.47 1.54
N THR A 62 -5.55 -0.43 1.02
CA THR A 62 -5.25 -1.85 0.89
C THR A 62 -4.74 -2.20 -0.52
N LEU A 63 -3.96 -3.27 -0.61
CA LEU A 63 -3.47 -3.76 -1.90
C LEU A 63 -4.51 -4.62 -2.64
N THR A 64 -5.51 -5.16 -1.95
CA THR A 64 -6.56 -5.98 -2.55
C THR A 64 -7.91 -5.71 -1.90
N GLU A 65 -8.98 -6.05 -2.62
CA GLU A 65 -10.36 -6.02 -2.15
C GLU A 65 -10.58 -7.03 -1.01
N SER A 66 -9.91 -8.18 -1.05
CA SER A 66 -9.95 -9.16 0.05
C SER A 66 -9.37 -8.57 1.34
N HIS A 67 -8.27 -7.83 1.26
CA HIS A 67 -7.73 -7.10 2.41
C HIS A 67 -8.71 -6.04 2.91
N LYS A 68 -9.33 -5.26 2.00
CA LYS A 68 -10.34 -4.27 2.37
C LYS A 68 -11.51 -4.90 3.11
N ARG A 69 -12.11 -5.96 2.57
CA ARG A 69 -13.22 -6.67 3.23
C ARG A 69 -12.83 -7.23 4.60
N HIS A 70 -11.60 -7.73 4.76
CA HIS A 70 -11.11 -8.19 6.05
C HIS A 70 -11.09 -7.07 7.09
N ILE A 71 -10.57 -5.89 6.73
CA ILE A 71 -10.56 -4.71 7.60
C ILE A 71 -11.98 -4.25 7.91
N GLN A 72 -12.85 -4.18 6.91
CA GLN A 72 -14.25 -3.76 7.09
C GLN A 72 -15.04 -4.69 8.01
N PHE A 73 -14.78 -6.00 7.95
CA PHE A 73 -15.38 -6.98 8.83
C PHE A 73 -14.85 -6.89 10.27
N ALA A 74 -13.54 -6.72 10.43
CA ALA A 74 -12.89 -6.62 11.74
C ALA A 74 -13.12 -5.26 12.44
N PHE A 75 -13.22 -4.18 11.67
CA PHE A 75 -13.31 -2.79 12.13
C PHE A 75 -14.44 -2.03 11.41
N PRO A 76 -15.72 -2.36 11.69
CA PRO A 76 -16.87 -1.78 10.99
C PRO A 76 -17.08 -0.28 11.22
N THR A 77 -16.36 0.33 12.16
CA THR A 77 -16.40 1.78 12.42
C THR A 77 -15.52 2.60 11.48
N SER A 78 -14.75 1.95 10.60
CA SER A 78 -13.76 2.60 9.72
C SER A 78 -14.08 2.48 8.24
N LEU A 79 -15.34 2.19 7.87
CA LEU A 79 -15.73 1.94 6.49
C LEU A 79 -15.50 3.14 5.57
N ASP A 80 -15.64 4.35 6.11
CA ASP A 80 -15.53 5.63 5.40
C ASP A 80 -14.10 6.01 5.03
N LYS A 81 -13.10 5.30 5.57
CA LYS A 81 -11.67 5.59 5.34
C LYS A 81 -10.88 4.43 4.76
N VAL A 82 -11.51 3.29 4.45
CA VAL A 82 -10.84 2.11 3.90
C VAL A 82 -11.13 1.96 2.42
N TYR A 83 -10.07 2.05 1.62
CA TYR A 83 -10.11 1.88 0.17
C TYR A 83 -8.98 0.97 -0.30
N THR A 84 -9.09 0.37 -1.49
CA THR A 84 -7.96 -0.18 -2.22
C THR A 84 -7.14 0.95 -2.83
N LEU A 85 -5.83 0.75 -2.98
CA LEU A 85 -4.95 1.77 -3.53
C LEU A 85 -5.42 2.19 -4.94
N LYS A 86 -5.71 1.23 -5.82
CA LYS A 86 -6.14 1.51 -7.18
C LYS A 86 -7.53 2.14 -7.27
N GLU A 87 -8.50 1.72 -6.45
CA GLU A 87 -9.83 2.35 -6.49
C GLU A 87 -9.76 3.80 -6.02
N TYR A 88 -8.93 4.11 -5.03
CA TYR A 88 -8.82 5.45 -4.48
C TYR A 88 -8.20 6.46 -5.47
N VAL A 89 -7.25 5.99 -6.30
CA VAL A 89 -6.57 6.82 -7.30
C VAL A 89 -7.20 6.74 -8.69
N SER A 90 -8.27 5.96 -8.85
CA SER A 90 -9.02 5.87 -10.11
C SER A 90 -9.98 7.05 -10.24
N ASP A 91 -10.05 7.65 -11.42
CA ASP A 91 -11.00 8.72 -11.75
C ASP A 91 -12.40 8.19 -12.12
N GLY A 92 -12.68 6.91 -11.84
CA GLY A 92 -13.94 6.26 -12.18
C GLY A 92 -14.10 5.90 -13.67
N SER A 93 -13.08 6.15 -14.50
CA SER A 93 -13.11 5.88 -15.94
C SER A 93 -12.76 4.43 -16.31
N SER A 94 -12.15 3.66 -15.40
CA SER A 94 -11.71 2.28 -15.65
C SER A 94 -12.68 1.29 -15.03
N SER A 95 -13.77 0.98 -15.73
CA SER A 95 -14.81 0.03 -15.30
C SER A 95 -14.50 -1.45 -15.63
N ALA A 96 -13.32 -1.73 -16.21
CA ALA A 96 -12.93 -3.08 -16.68
C ALA A 96 -11.69 -3.67 -16.00
N GLU A 97 -10.97 -2.91 -15.17
CA GLU A 97 -9.72 -3.36 -14.56
C GLU A 97 -9.91 -3.70 -13.07
N SER A 98 -9.19 -4.74 -12.61
CA SER A 98 -9.17 -5.10 -11.19
C SER A 98 -8.46 -4.00 -10.39
N TYR A 99 -9.08 -3.61 -9.27
CA TYR A 99 -8.47 -2.72 -8.28
C TYR A 99 -7.47 -3.43 -7.35
N ASP A 100 -7.28 -4.73 -7.54
CA ASP A 100 -6.25 -5.50 -6.83
C ASP A 100 -4.87 -5.25 -7.44
N ILE A 101 -3.88 -5.14 -6.57
CA ILE A 101 -2.45 -5.21 -6.88
C ILE A 101 -2.05 -6.69 -6.86
N SER A 102 -1.21 -7.09 -7.82
CA SER A 102 -0.72 -8.47 -7.95
C SER A 102 0.14 -8.86 -6.75
N ASP A 103 -0.12 -10.04 -6.16
CA ASP A 103 0.69 -10.58 -5.05
C ASP A 103 1.88 -11.40 -5.58
N PRO A 104 3.13 -10.98 -5.36
CA PRO A 104 4.32 -11.66 -5.87
C PRO A 104 4.82 -12.76 -4.92
N TYR A 105 4.16 -12.99 -3.77
CA TYR A 105 4.65 -13.87 -2.73
C TYR A 105 4.94 -15.30 -3.24
N GLY A 106 6.18 -15.75 -3.05
CA GLY A 106 6.64 -17.07 -3.49
C GLY A 106 6.98 -17.16 -4.99
N GLY A 107 6.82 -16.07 -5.74
CA GLY A 107 7.13 -15.98 -7.17
C GLY A 107 8.61 -15.73 -7.49
N SER A 108 8.84 -15.42 -8.76
CA SER A 108 10.14 -15.04 -9.33
C SER A 108 10.50 -13.59 -9.05
N ARG A 109 11.76 -13.21 -9.29
CA ARG A 109 12.20 -11.81 -9.18
C ARG A 109 11.36 -10.88 -10.07
N ASP A 110 11.05 -11.32 -11.29
CA ASP A 110 10.23 -10.56 -12.24
C ASP A 110 8.81 -10.32 -11.73
N ASP A 111 8.23 -11.26 -10.97
CA ASP A 111 6.92 -11.07 -10.35
C ASP A 111 6.95 -9.90 -9.35
N TYR A 112 8.00 -9.83 -8.53
CA TYR A 112 8.20 -8.73 -7.59
C TYR A 112 8.46 -7.40 -8.28
N ASP A 113 9.26 -7.39 -9.35
CA ASP A 113 9.54 -6.16 -10.11
C ASP A 113 8.25 -5.58 -10.72
N ARG A 114 7.43 -6.43 -11.36
CA ARG A 114 6.12 -6.02 -11.91
C ARG A 114 5.16 -5.52 -10.82
N THR A 115 5.05 -6.21 -9.69
CA THR A 115 4.21 -5.73 -8.57
C THR A 115 4.71 -4.37 -8.07
N ALA A 116 6.02 -4.17 -7.97
CA ALA A 116 6.57 -2.91 -7.50
C ALA A 116 6.35 -1.76 -8.49
N GLU A 117 6.38 -2.02 -9.80
CA GLU A 117 5.99 -1.06 -10.83
C GLU A 117 4.50 -0.70 -10.74
N GLU A 118 3.65 -1.71 -10.55
CA GLU A 118 2.21 -1.54 -10.37
C GLU A 118 1.89 -0.66 -9.15
N ILE A 119 2.54 -0.92 -8.02
CA ILE A 119 2.43 -0.09 -6.81
C ILE A 119 2.97 1.32 -7.07
N ALA A 120 4.13 1.46 -7.71
CA ALA A 120 4.74 2.76 -7.97
C ALA A 120 3.82 3.65 -8.81
N ALA A 121 3.24 3.12 -9.89
CA ALA A 121 2.32 3.86 -10.74
C ALA A 121 1.07 4.33 -9.98
N ALA A 122 0.53 3.50 -9.09
CA ALA A 122 -0.61 3.88 -8.27
C ALA A 122 -0.23 4.90 -7.18
N LEU A 123 0.97 4.80 -6.60
CA LEU A 123 1.47 5.77 -5.62
C LEU A 123 1.77 7.14 -6.23
N ASP A 124 2.23 7.21 -7.47
CA ASP A 124 2.43 8.49 -8.17
C ASP A 124 1.10 9.23 -8.33
N LYS A 125 0.06 8.53 -8.81
CA LYS A 125 -1.30 9.09 -8.89
C LYS A 125 -1.85 9.50 -7.53
N LEU A 126 -1.61 8.67 -6.51
CA LEU A 126 -2.00 8.99 -5.13
C LEU A 126 -1.38 10.30 -4.68
N ALA A 127 -0.10 10.50 -4.98
CA ALA A 127 0.61 11.70 -4.58
C ALA A 127 0.12 12.94 -5.32
N ASP A 128 -0.16 12.84 -6.62
CA ASP A 128 -0.78 13.93 -7.40
C ASP A 128 -2.13 14.32 -6.78
N LYS A 129 -2.94 13.32 -6.41
CA LYS A 129 -4.23 13.54 -5.75
C LYS A 129 -4.10 14.18 -4.37
N LEU A 130 -3.11 13.77 -3.58
CA LEU A 130 -2.87 14.32 -2.22
C LEU A 130 -2.25 15.72 -2.25
N ASP A 131 -1.53 16.07 -3.31
CA ASP A 131 -0.98 17.42 -3.53
C ASP A 131 -2.04 18.40 -4.09
N GLY A 132 -3.26 17.93 -4.36
CA GLY A 132 -4.34 18.74 -4.92
C GLY A 132 -4.18 19.04 -6.42
N GLN A 133 -3.43 18.20 -7.13
CA GLN A 133 -3.22 18.29 -8.59
C GLN A 133 -4.17 17.37 -9.40
N ALA A 134 -5.19 16.79 -8.75
CA ALA A 134 -6.21 15.93 -9.36
C ALA A 134 -7.58 16.61 -9.42
#